data_AF-A0A401NHX2-F1
#
_entry.id   AF-A0A401NHX2-F1
#
_cell.length_a   1.000
_cell.length_b   1.000
_cell.length_c   1.000
_cell.angle_alpha   90.00
_cell.angle_beta   90.00
_cell.angle_gamma   90.00
#
_symmetry.space_group_name_H-M   'P 1'
#
loop_
_entity.id
_entity.type
_entity.pdbx_description
1 polymer ?
#
loop_
_entity_poly.entity_id
_entity_poly.type
_entity_poly.pdbx_seq_one_letter_code
_entity_poly.pdbx_strand_id
1 'polypeptide(L)'
;KPWIPKDKPVQSALDSVTLEPELEEALVNATDAELCDIAAILGMHTLMSNQQYYEALASSTIVNKEGLNSVIQTTQYKPVPDELPNSTDVEETLKQVMENDPELEEVNLNNIKAFAEMLKVNKTVKSLNVESNFITGNGILALVKALQYNNSLVELKIDNQCQQLGNKVEMEIANMLEQNPTVLKFGYHFTQQGPRLRASNAVMSNNDLVRQSRLQGLNGPIFPRCRTTV
;
A
#
# COMPACT_ATOMS: atom_id res chain seq x y z
N LYS A 1 -42.65 -28.24 -0.63
CA LYS A 1 -42.61 -28.79 -2.01
C LYS A 1 -41.14 -29.01 -2.36
N PRO A 2 -40.73 -30.23 -2.79
CA PRO A 2 -39.35 -30.46 -3.21
C PRO A 2 -39.03 -29.60 -4.44
N TRP A 3 -37.82 -29.06 -4.48
CA TRP A 3 -37.34 -28.21 -5.58
C TRP A 3 -37.09 -29.07 -6.82
N ILE A 4 -37.65 -28.64 -7.95
CA ILE A 4 -37.45 -29.28 -9.26
C ILE A 4 -36.57 -28.34 -10.09
N PRO A 5 -35.40 -28.79 -10.57
CA PRO A 5 -34.56 -28.00 -11.46
C PRO A 5 -35.33 -27.61 -12.72
N LYS A 6 -35.19 -26.35 -13.16
CA LYS A 6 -35.73 -25.91 -14.44
C LYS A 6 -34.86 -26.48 -15.57
N ASP A 7 -35.49 -27.00 -16.61
CA ASP A 7 -34.78 -27.44 -17.82
C ASP A 7 -34.00 -26.28 -18.42
N LYS A 8 -32.74 -26.55 -18.78
CA LYS A 8 -31.87 -25.55 -19.40
C LYS A 8 -32.47 -25.17 -20.77
N PRO A 9 -32.54 -23.87 -21.12
CA PRO A 9 -32.93 -23.48 -22.46
C PRO A 9 -31.97 -24.13 -23.46
N VAL A 10 -32.53 -24.75 -24.49
CA VAL A 10 -31.76 -25.29 -25.62
C VAL A 10 -30.91 -24.14 -26.17
N GLN A 11 -29.58 -24.27 -26.07
CA GLN A 11 -28.66 -23.34 -26.70
C GLN A 11 -28.95 -23.38 -28.20
N SER A 12 -29.49 -22.29 -28.74
CA SER A 12 -29.52 -22.05 -30.17
C SER A 12 -28.09 -22.21 -30.68
N ALA A 13 -27.90 -23.07 -31.68
CA ALA A 13 -26.61 -23.29 -32.30
C ALA A 13 -25.94 -21.94 -32.58
N LEU A 14 -24.71 -21.77 -32.10
CA LEU A 14 -23.88 -20.62 -32.47
C LEU A 14 -23.75 -20.65 -33.99
N ASP A 15 -24.37 -19.69 -34.67
CA ASP A 15 -24.06 -19.41 -36.06
C ASP A 15 -22.56 -19.13 -36.10
N SER A 16 -21.81 -19.97 -36.82
CA SER A 16 -20.40 -19.74 -37.08
C SER A 16 -20.30 -18.43 -37.85
N VAL A 17 -19.79 -17.38 -37.19
CA VAL A 17 -19.53 -16.09 -37.84
C VAL A 17 -18.39 -16.29 -38.82
N THR A 18 -18.71 -16.51 -40.10
CA THR A 18 -17.75 -16.49 -41.20
C THR A 18 -17.54 -15.04 -41.60
N LEU A 19 -16.31 -14.54 -41.45
CA LEU A 19 -15.93 -13.20 -41.88
C LEU A 19 -15.69 -13.19 -43.39
N GLU A 20 -15.77 -12.01 -44.00
CA GLU A 20 -15.39 -11.87 -45.41
C GLU A 20 -13.88 -12.10 -45.55
N PRO A 21 -13.39 -12.70 -46.65
CA PRO A 21 -11.98 -13.06 -46.80
C PRO A 21 -11.01 -11.89 -46.61
N GLU A 22 -11.42 -10.69 -47.04
CA GLU A 22 -10.62 -9.46 -46.92
C GLU A 22 -10.48 -9.02 -45.46
N LEU A 23 -11.51 -9.24 -44.63
CA LEU A 23 -11.48 -8.92 -43.19
C LEU A 23 -10.65 -9.94 -42.40
N GLU A 24 -10.69 -11.22 -42.79
CA GLU A 24 -9.84 -12.24 -42.19
C GLU A 24 -8.37 -11.97 -42.48
N GLU A 25 -8.03 -11.62 -43.72
CA GLU A 25 -6.65 -11.26 -44.10
C GLU A 25 -6.17 -9.99 -43.38
N ALA A 26 -7.03 -8.98 -43.23
CA ALA A 26 -6.72 -7.76 -42.49
C ALA A 26 -6.47 -8.02 -41.00
N LEU A 27 -7.26 -8.90 -40.37
CA LEU A 27 -7.09 -9.27 -38.96
C LEU A 27 -5.84 -10.12 -38.71
N VAL A 28 -5.48 -11.02 -39.64
CA VAL A 28 -4.26 -11.84 -39.54
C VAL A 28 -3.00 -11.00 -39.66
N ASN A 29 -3.03 -9.93 -40.46
CA ASN A 29 -1.89 -9.04 -40.69
C ASN A 29 -1.85 -7.82 -39.75
N ALA A 30 -2.88 -7.60 -38.93
CA ALA A 30 -2.95 -6.48 -38.01
C ALA A 30 -1.87 -6.54 -36.92
N THR A 31 -1.30 -5.39 -36.58
CA THR A 31 -0.35 -5.27 -35.48
C THR A 31 -1.05 -5.27 -34.13
N ASP A 32 -0.33 -5.67 -33.07
CA ASP A 32 -0.87 -5.67 -31.69
C ASP A 32 -1.41 -4.29 -31.26
N ALA A 33 -0.82 -3.21 -31.78
CA ALA A 33 -1.26 -1.84 -31.52
C ALA A 33 -2.63 -1.54 -32.16
N GLU A 34 -2.83 -1.92 -33.43
CA GLU A 34 -4.09 -1.73 -34.15
C GLU A 34 -5.21 -2.57 -33.51
N LEU A 35 -4.89 -3.80 -33.08
CA LEU A 35 -5.81 -4.65 -32.34
C LEU A 35 -6.19 -4.04 -30.98
N CYS A 36 -5.24 -3.41 -30.27
CA CYS A 36 -5.51 -2.70 -29.02
C CYS A 36 -6.43 -1.48 -29.23
N ASP A 37 -6.21 -0.70 -30.29
CA ASP A 37 -7.04 0.45 -30.62
C ASP A 37 -8.48 0.03 -30.96
N ILE A 38 -8.63 -1.04 -31.75
CA ILE A 38 -9.94 -1.62 -32.06
C ILE A 38 -10.63 -2.13 -30.78
N ALA A 39 -9.90 -2.83 -29.90
CA ALA A 39 -10.43 -3.32 -28.63
C ALA A 39 -10.84 -2.18 -27.68
N ALA A 40 -10.12 -1.06 -27.71
CA ALA A 40 -10.44 0.15 -26.96
C ALA A 40 -11.72 0.81 -27.49
N ILE A 41 -11.85 0.96 -28.81
CA ILE A 41 -13.04 1.54 -29.48
C ILE A 41 -14.28 0.68 -29.21
N LEU A 42 -14.14 -0.64 -29.29
CA LEU A 42 -15.23 -1.59 -29.03
C LEU A 42 -15.57 -1.75 -27.54
N GLY A 43 -14.78 -1.16 -26.64
CA GLY A 43 -15.01 -1.26 -25.19
C GLY A 43 -14.72 -2.65 -24.62
N MET A 44 -13.95 -3.49 -25.32
CA MET A 44 -13.67 -4.87 -24.93
C MET A 44 -12.95 -4.99 -23.58
N HIS A 45 -12.23 -3.95 -23.15
CA HIS A 45 -11.59 -3.86 -21.83
C HIS A 45 -12.60 -3.96 -20.67
N THR A 46 -13.88 -3.61 -20.90
CA THR A 46 -14.94 -3.72 -19.89
C THR A 46 -15.53 -5.13 -19.77
N LEU A 47 -15.28 -5.98 -20.77
CA LEU A 47 -15.77 -7.36 -20.82
C LEU A 47 -14.76 -8.36 -20.21
N MET A 48 -13.57 -7.88 -19.90
CA MET A 48 -12.50 -8.65 -19.27
C MET A 48 -12.74 -8.71 -17.76
N SER A 49 -12.63 -9.90 -17.17
CA SER A 49 -12.58 -10.00 -15.71
C SER A 49 -11.29 -9.39 -15.17
N ASN A 50 -11.31 -8.89 -13.93
CA ASN A 50 -10.10 -8.39 -13.26
C ASN A 50 -8.95 -9.42 -13.29
N GLN A 51 -9.28 -10.71 -13.18
CA GLN A 51 -8.30 -11.79 -13.25
C GLN A 51 -7.62 -11.87 -14.62
N GLN A 52 -8.42 -11.91 -15.70
CA GLN A 52 -7.89 -11.91 -17.06
C GLN A 52 -6.99 -10.70 -17.31
N TYR A 53 -7.40 -9.52 -16.82
CA TYR A 53 -6.64 -8.28 -16.95
C TYR A 53 -5.24 -8.36 -16.33
N TYR A 54 -5.14 -8.83 -15.08
CA TYR A 54 -3.83 -8.96 -14.41
C TYR A 54 -2.97 -10.09 -14.99
N GLU A 55 -3.56 -11.19 -15.46
CA GLU A 55 -2.83 -12.27 -16.14
C GLU A 55 -2.25 -11.80 -17.48
N ALA A 56 -2.98 -10.95 -18.22
CA ALA A 56 -2.50 -10.33 -19.46
C ALA A 56 -1.37 -9.31 -19.21
N LEU A 57 -1.40 -8.57 -18.11
CA LEU A 57 -0.30 -7.66 -17.74
C LEU A 57 0.98 -8.40 -17.32
N ALA A 58 0.84 -9.57 -16.70
CA ALA A 58 1.97 -10.36 -16.20
C ALA A 58 2.59 -11.28 -17.25
N SER A 59 1.86 -11.61 -18.32
CA SER A 59 2.29 -12.55 -19.35
C SER A 59 2.49 -11.86 -20.70
N SER A 60 3.63 -12.14 -21.35
CA SER A 60 3.90 -11.72 -22.72
C SER A 60 3.17 -12.56 -23.78
N THR A 61 2.30 -13.48 -23.37
CA THR A 61 1.56 -14.43 -24.23
C THR A 61 0.10 -14.53 -23.81
N ILE A 62 -0.78 -14.83 -24.76
CA ILE A 62 -2.22 -15.00 -24.53
C ILE A 62 -2.45 -16.21 -23.61
N VAL A 63 -2.71 -15.93 -22.34
CA VAL A 63 -2.93 -16.92 -21.27
C VAL A 63 -4.34 -17.51 -21.23
N ASN A 64 -5.32 -16.79 -21.79
CA ASN A 64 -6.71 -17.25 -21.82
C ASN A 64 -7.18 -17.43 -23.27
N LYS A 65 -7.48 -18.69 -23.66
CA LYS A 65 -7.99 -19.07 -24.99
C LYS A 65 -9.47 -19.42 -24.99
N GLU A 66 -10.13 -19.35 -23.83
CA GLU A 66 -11.56 -19.59 -23.73
C GLU A 66 -12.30 -18.28 -24.08
N GLY A 67 -13.27 -18.35 -25.00
CA GLY A 67 -14.08 -17.19 -25.38
C GLY A 67 -14.93 -16.65 -24.22
N LEU A 68 -15.72 -15.60 -24.48
CA LEU A 68 -16.61 -14.90 -23.53
C LEU A 68 -17.79 -15.75 -22.98
N ASN A 69 -17.60 -17.06 -22.79
CA ASN A 69 -18.58 -17.94 -22.16
C ASN A 69 -18.63 -17.66 -20.65
N SER A 70 -19.46 -16.68 -20.30
CA SER A 70 -19.71 -16.17 -18.96
C SER A 70 -20.30 -17.21 -18.02
N VAL A 71 -19.46 -18.09 -17.47
CA VAL A 71 -19.66 -18.59 -16.10
C VAL A 71 -18.70 -17.80 -15.24
N ILE A 72 -19.24 -16.89 -14.40
CA ILE A 72 -18.43 -16.15 -13.42
C ILE A 72 -17.84 -17.17 -12.46
N GLN A 73 -16.60 -17.57 -12.69
CA GLN A 73 -15.85 -18.43 -11.77
C GLN A 73 -15.30 -17.55 -10.66
N THR A 74 -15.37 -18.05 -9.42
CA THR A 74 -14.73 -17.40 -8.28
C THR A 74 -13.21 -17.36 -8.52
N THR A 75 -12.58 -16.22 -8.27
CA THR A 75 -11.12 -16.08 -8.31
C THR A 75 -10.48 -17.18 -7.45
N GLN A 76 -9.60 -17.99 -8.05
CA GLN A 76 -8.87 -19.00 -7.29
C GLN A 76 -7.88 -18.29 -6.35
N TYR A 77 -7.97 -18.60 -5.06
CA TYR A 77 -7.07 -18.05 -4.05
C TYR A 77 -5.64 -18.46 -4.37
N LYS A 78 -4.77 -17.49 -4.66
CA LYS A 78 -3.32 -17.72 -4.68
C LYS A 78 -2.87 -17.90 -3.23
N PRO A 79 -2.37 -19.08 -2.83
CA PRO A 79 -1.81 -19.23 -1.49
C PRO A 79 -0.65 -18.26 -1.34
N VAL A 80 -0.83 -17.26 -0.49
CA VAL A 80 0.26 -16.39 -0.06
C VAL A 80 1.22 -17.29 0.72
N PRO A 81 2.53 -17.33 0.39
CA PRO A 81 3.49 -18.03 1.22
C PRO A 81 3.36 -17.51 2.65
N ASP A 82 3.21 -18.40 3.62
CA ASP A 82 3.14 -18.00 5.03
C ASP A 82 4.45 -17.28 5.38
N GLU A 83 4.35 -15.97 5.66
CA GLU A 83 5.46 -15.24 6.26
C GLU A 83 5.80 -15.91 7.59
N LEU A 84 7.10 -16.07 7.86
CA LEU A 84 7.55 -16.70 9.10
C LEU A 84 6.94 -15.95 10.29
N PRO A 85 6.42 -16.66 11.31
CA PRO A 85 5.92 -16.05 12.53
C PRO A 85 6.97 -15.09 13.10
N ASN A 86 6.57 -13.87 13.41
CA ASN A 86 7.44 -12.86 14.00
C ASN A 86 8.17 -13.46 15.22
N SER A 87 9.51 -13.46 15.20
CA SER A 87 10.35 -14.06 16.24
C SER A 87 10.65 -13.11 17.40
N THR A 88 10.11 -11.88 17.39
CA THR A 88 10.37 -10.88 18.43
C THR A 88 9.73 -11.28 19.76
N ASP A 89 10.55 -11.44 20.80
CA ASP A 89 10.09 -11.63 22.18
C ASP A 89 9.54 -10.30 22.72
N VAL A 90 8.23 -10.28 22.99
CA VAL A 90 7.52 -9.09 23.46
C VAL A 90 8.06 -8.61 24.80
N GLU A 91 8.36 -9.51 25.73
CA GLU A 91 8.66 -9.16 27.12
C GLU A 91 10.11 -8.65 27.24
N GLU A 92 11.03 -9.28 26.53
CA GLU A 92 12.43 -8.84 26.46
C GLU A 92 12.54 -7.48 25.77
N THR A 93 11.84 -7.31 24.63
CA THR A 93 11.82 -6.04 23.91
C THR A 93 11.17 -4.95 24.76
N LEU A 94 10.09 -5.24 25.49
CA LEU A 94 9.46 -4.25 26.38
C LEU A 94 10.43 -3.80 27.47
N LYS A 95 11.21 -4.73 28.03
CA LYS A 95 12.21 -4.43 29.06
C LYS A 95 13.37 -3.59 28.51
N GLN A 96 13.93 -3.96 27.37
CA GLN A 96 14.98 -3.19 26.69
C GLN A 96 14.52 -1.78 26.33
N VAL A 97 13.27 -1.64 25.86
CA VAL A 97 12.67 -0.33 25.58
C VAL A 97 12.46 0.49 26.85
N MET A 98 11.98 -0.13 27.93
CA MET A 98 11.79 0.54 29.23
C MET A 98 13.11 0.97 29.86
N GLU A 99 14.18 0.21 29.65
CA GLU A 99 15.53 0.51 30.13
C GLU A 99 16.27 1.54 29.24
N ASN A 100 15.65 2.00 28.13
CA ASN A 100 16.26 2.88 27.13
C ASN A 100 17.60 2.34 26.61
N ASP A 101 17.61 1.06 26.21
CA ASP A 101 18.78 0.45 25.59
C ASP A 101 19.21 1.25 24.34
N PRO A 102 20.47 1.74 24.27
CA PRO A 102 20.98 2.47 23.11
C PRO A 102 21.19 1.59 21.87
N GLU A 103 21.29 0.26 22.00
CA GLU A 103 21.46 -0.65 20.86
C GLU A 103 20.13 -0.97 20.15
N LEU A 104 19.00 -0.66 20.77
CA LEU A 104 17.67 -0.93 20.21
C LEU A 104 17.20 0.19 19.28
N GLU A 105 17.56 0.09 17.99
CA GLU A 105 17.23 1.09 16.97
C GLU A 105 15.92 0.81 16.20
N GLU A 106 15.57 -0.47 16.03
CA GLU A 106 14.43 -0.95 15.26
C GLU A 106 13.65 -2.03 16.02
N VAL A 107 12.32 -1.95 15.97
CA VAL A 107 11.42 -2.84 16.71
C VAL A 107 10.21 -3.21 15.83
N ASN A 108 9.99 -4.50 15.61
CA ASN A 108 8.86 -5.05 14.84
C ASN A 108 7.89 -5.83 15.75
N LEU A 109 6.71 -5.28 16.02
CA LEU A 109 5.85 -5.72 17.12
C LEU A 109 4.34 -5.71 16.80
N ASN A 110 3.96 -6.61 15.89
CA ASN A 110 2.57 -6.94 15.55
C ASN A 110 1.72 -7.25 16.82
N ASN A 111 0.51 -6.66 16.94
CA ASN A 111 -0.55 -6.94 17.94
C ASN A 111 -0.44 -6.41 19.40
N ILE A 112 0.22 -5.28 19.69
CA ILE A 112 0.41 -4.81 21.08
C ILE A 112 -0.41 -3.55 21.45
N LYS A 113 -1.23 -3.66 22.52
CA LYS A 113 -1.95 -2.52 23.15
C LYS A 113 -1.07 -1.67 24.09
N ALA A 114 0.07 -2.20 24.56
CA ALA A 114 0.99 -1.54 25.49
C ALA A 114 1.94 -0.49 24.86
N PHE A 115 1.92 -0.35 23.54
CA PHE A 115 2.94 0.39 22.78
C PHE A 115 2.85 1.92 22.91
N ALA A 116 1.64 2.45 23.07
CA ALA A 116 1.43 3.88 23.17
C ALA A 116 2.09 4.45 24.45
N GLU A 117 2.01 3.75 25.58
CA GLU A 117 2.67 4.23 26.81
C GLU A 117 4.19 4.09 26.72
N MET A 118 4.67 3.00 26.11
CA MET A 118 6.08 2.76 25.83
C MET A 118 6.72 3.88 24.99
N LEU A 119 6.05 4.32 23.91
CA LEU A 119 6.54 5.41 23.06
C LEU A 119 6.68 6.75 23.81
N LYS A 120 5.87 7.02 24.84
CA LYS A 120 6.02 8.27 25.60
C LYS A 120 7.32 8.30 26.41
N VAL A 121 7.70 7.14 26.96
CA VAL A 121 8.86 6.98 27.83
C VAL A 121 10.15 6.82 27.03
N ASN A 122 10.11 6.04 25.96
CA ASN A 122 11.31 5.74 25.18
C ASN A 122 11.86 6.99 24.49
N LYS A 123 13.19 7.16 24.55
CA LYS A 123 13.92 8.26 23.90
C LYS A 123 15.00 7.79 22.92
N THR A 124 15.15 6.49 22.72
CA THR A 124 16.20 5.90 21.88
C THR A 124 15.70 5.58 20.48
N VAL A 125 14.55 4.94 20.35
CA VAL A 125 14.01 4.41 19.10
C VAL A 125 13.82 5.54 18.08
N LYS A 126 14.33 5.29 16.86
CA LYS A 126 14.32 6.22 15.73
C LYS A 126 13.36 5.80 14.63
N SER A 127 13.23 4.50 14.38
CA SER A 127 12.37 3.94 13.34
C SER A 127 11.42 2.92 13.94
N LEU A 128 10.13 3.09 13.65
CA LEU A 128 9.09 2.15 14.05
C LEU A 128 8.31 1.70 12.82
N ASN A 129 8.30 0.40 12.56
CA ASN A 129 7.50 -0.20 11.51
C ASN A 129 6.45 -1.15 12.10
N VAL A 130 5.19 -0.84 11.82
CA VAL A 130 4.03 -1.67 12.16
C VAL A 130 3.11 -1.85 10.95
N GLU A 131 3.67 -1.85 9.73
CA GLU A 131 2.95 -2.16 8.49
C GLU A 131 2.39 -3.59 8.47
N SER A 132 1.42 -3.86 7.59
CA SER A 132 0.92 -5.24 7.33
C SER A 132 0.38 -5.94 8.58
N ASN A 133 -0.41 -5.20 9.36
CA ASN A 133 -0.85 -5.61 10.69
C ASN A 133 -2.36 -5.58 10.87
N PHE A 134 -2.81 -6.08 12.02
CA PHE A 134 -4.22 -6.03 12.45
C PHE A 134 -4.49 -4.91 13.46
N ILE A 135 -3.85 -3.75 13.29
CA ILE A 135 -4.05 -2.62 14.20
C ILE A 135 -5.32 -1.86 13.79
N THR A 136 -6.28 -1.79 14.71
CA THR A 136 -7.51 -1.01 14.52
C THR A 136 -7.23 0.50 14.53
N GLY A 137 -8.12 1.30 13.95
CA GLY A 137 -8.02 2.77 13.99
C GLY A 137 -7.86 3.35 15.40
N ASN A 138 -8.45 2.71 16.42
CA ASN A 138 -8.26 3.10 17.83
C ASN A 138 -6.82 2.85 18.33
N GLY A 139 -6.19 1.77 17.87
CA GLY A 139 -4.79 1.46 18.17
C GLY A 139 -3.83 2.47 17.54
N ILE A 140 -4.05 2.80 16.26
CA ILE A 140 -3.27 3.85 15.59
C ILE A 140 -3.46 5.21 16.27
N LEU A 141 -4.69 5.56 16.66
CA LEU A 141 -4.95 6.81 17.35
C LEU A 141 -4.25 6.89 18.72
N ALA A 142 -4.12 5.77 19.43
CA ALA A 142 -3.34 5.70 20.66
C ALA A 142 -1.83 5.90 20.39
N LEU A 143 -1.28 5.25 19.35
CA LEU A 143 0.12 5.44 18.92
C LEU A 143 0.41 6.89 18.56
N VAL A 144 -0.44 7.48 17.72
CA VAL A 144 -0.30 8.87 17.26
C VAL A 144 -0.35 9.83 18.45
N LYS A 145 -1.27 9.65 19.41
CA LYS A 145 -1.30 10.47 20.63
C LYS A 145 -0.04 10.34 21.49
N ALA A 146 0.57 9.15 21.54
CA ALA A 146 1.82 8.97 22.24
C ALA A 146 2.99 9.73 21.61
N LEU A 147 3.00 9.85 20.27
CA LEU A 147 4.03 10.59 19.54
C LEU A 147 4.07 12.07 19.88
N GLN A 148 3.00 12.67 20.40
CA GLN A 148 3.02 14.07 20.88
C GLN A 148 4.03 14.28 22.01
N TYR A 149 4.31 13.23 22.78
CA TYR A 149 5.25 13.26 23.91
C TYR A 149 6.61 12.66 23.56
N ASN A 150 6.74 12.07 22.37
CA ASN A 150 7.98 11.48 21.88
C ASN A 150 8.68 12.47 20.94
N ASN A 151 9.97 12.70 21.20
CA ASN A 151 10.83 13.56 20.41
C ASN A 151 12.08 12.82 19.88
N SER A 152 12.10 11.48 19.98
CA SER A 152 13.18 10.65 19.48
C SER A 152 12.85 10.04 18.13
N LEU A 153 11.59 9.69 17.89
CA LEU A 153 11.14 8.97 16.69
C LEU A 153 11.18 9.86 15.46
N VAL A 154 11.75 9.32 14.38
CA VAL A 154 11.99 9.98 13.09
C VAL A 154 11.18 9.35 11.98
N GLU A 155 11.01 8.03 12.00
CA GLU A 155 10.29 7.27 10.99
C GLU A 155 9.19 6.43 11.64
N LEU A 156 7.96 6.59 11.17
CA LEU A 156 6.83 5.76 11.57
C LEU A 156 6.11 5.23 10.32
N LYS A 157 5.97 3.91 10.23
CA LYS A 157 5.29 3.21 9.15
C LYS A 157 4.11 2.41 9.71
N ILE A 158 2.91 2.69 9.21
CA ILE A 158 1.63 2.12 9.69
C ILE A 158 0.73 1.65 8.53
N ASP A 159 1.25 1.57 7.30
CA ASP A 159 0.46 1.24 6.11
C ASP A 159 -0.01 -0.24 6.08
N ASN A 160 -0.88 -0.57 5.13
CA ASN A 160 -1.38 -1.94 4.90
C ASN A 160 -2.01 -2.61 6.14
N GLN A 161 -2.77 -1.85 6.94
CA GLN A 161 -3.55 -2.47 8.02
C GLN A 161 -4.73 -3.27 7.45
N CYS A 162 -5.14 -4.31 8.17
CA CYS A 162 -6.27 -5.17 7.80
C CYS A 162 -7.57 -4.37 7.54
N GLN A 163 -7.76 -3.23 8.22
CA GLN A 163 -8.91 -2.37 8.05
C GLN A 163 -8.48 -0.93 7.77
N GLN A 164 -9.26 -0.23 6.94
CA GLN A 164 -9.13 1.21 6.77
C GLN A 164 -9.34 1.93 8.11
N LEU A 165 -8.47 2.88 8.43
CA LEU A 165 -8.49 3.58 9.73
C LEU A 165 -9.71 4.49 9.90
N GLY A 166 -10.23 5.00 8.78
CA GLY A 166 -11.39 5.88 8.72
C GLY A 166 -11.05 7.38 8.83
N ASN A 167 -11.91 8.22 8.25
CA ASN A 167 -11.66 9.65 8.05
C ASN A 167 -11.32 10.42 9.34
N LYS A 168 -11.97 10.07 10.46
CA LYS A 168 -11.73 10.70 11.76
C LYS A 168 -10.30 10.46 12.26
N VAL A 169 -9.79 9.24 12.06
CA VAL A 169 -8.44 8.86 12.47
C VAL A 169 -7.41 9.56 11.58
N GLU A 170 -7.65 9.64 10.28
CA GLU A 170 -6.77 10.36 9.35
C GLU A 170 -6.62 11.86 9.69
N MET A 171 -7.72 12.52 10.03
CA MET A 171 -7.69 13.92 10.47
C MET A 171 -6.86 14.09 11.75
N GLU A 172 -6.98 13.16 12.70
CA GLU A 172 -6.22 13.19 13.95
C GLU A 172 -4.72 12.94 13.71
N ILE A 173 -4.38 12.02 12.80
CA ILE A 173 -3.00 11.79 12.36
C ILE A 173 -2.39 13.08 11.84
N ALA A 174 -3.08 13.78 10.92
CA ALA A 174 -2.60 15.03 10.36
C ALA A 174 -2.41 16.12 11.44
N ASN A 175 -3.39 16.29 12.34
CA ASN A 175 -3.29 17.24 13.45
C ASN A 175 -2.07 16.95 14.33
N MET A 176 -1.76 15.68 14.58
CA MET A 176 -0.64 15.30 15.43
C MET A 176 0.71 15.54 14.74
N LEU A 177 0.83 15.17 13.46
CA LEU A 177 2.05 15.40 12.68
C LEU A 177 2.41 16.89 12.61
N GLU A 178 1.42 17.79 12.60
CA GLU A 178 1.67 19.24 12.66
C GLU A 178 2.23 19.71 14.01
N GLN A 179 1.94 19.00 15.11
CA GLN A 179 2.43 19.35 16.45
C GLN A 179 3.76 18.66 16.80
N ASN A 180 4.13 17.61 16.07
CA ASN A 180 5.38 16.89 16.29
C ASN A 180 6.45 17.30 15.26
N PRO A 181 7.55 17.95 15.69
CA PRO A 181 8.60 18.41 14.77
C PRO A 181 9.66 17.34 14.43
N THR A 182 9.60 16.15 15.03
CA THR A 182 10.69 15.16 14.96
C THR A 182 10.47 14.08 13.91
N VAL A 183 9.21 13.76 13.59
CA VAL A 183 8.88 12.80 12.53
C VAL A 183 9.23 13.39 11.16
N LEU A 184 10.14 12.73 10.45
CA LEU A 184 10.63 13.10 9.12
C LEU A 184 10.09 12.19 8.02
N LYS A 185 9.55 11.03 8.38
CA LYS A 185 8.93 10.09 7.44
C LYS A 185 7.72 9.44 8.11
N PHE A 186 6.58 9.56 7.44
CA PHE A 186 5.33 8.95 7.86
C PHE A 186 4.79 8.05 6.74
N GLY A 187 4.89 6.74 6.91
CA GLY A 187 4.44 5.72 5.97
C GLY A 187 2.97 5.37 6.21
N TYR A 188 2.08 6.01 5.46
CA TYR A 188 0.64 5.69 5.44
C TYR A 188 -0.01 6.26 4.18
N HIS A 189 -0.80 5.45 3.49
CA HIS A 189 -1.63 5.93 2.40
C HIS A 189 -2.95 6.56 2.91
N PHE A 190 -2.99 7.90 3.00
CA PHE A 190 -4.21 8.62 3.35
C PHE A 190 -5.28 8.49 2.27
N THR A 191 -6.50 8.11 2.66
CA THR A 191 -7.66 8.06 1.75
C THR A 191 -8.20 9.45 1.43
N GLN A 192 -8.18 10.37 2.39
CA GLN A 192 -8.70 11.73 2.24
C GLN A 192 -7.60 12.72 1.80
N GLN A 193 -7.91 13.57 0.80
CA GLN A 193 -6.95 14.56 0.29
C GLN A 193 -6.54 15.61 1.34
N GLY A 194 -7.46 16.03 2.22
CA GLY A 194 -7.19 17.05 3.24
C GLY A 194 -6.09 16.63 4.23
N PRO A 195 -6.28 15.54 4.99
CA PRO A 195 -5.24 14.95 5.84
C PRO A 195 -3.94 14.67 5.10
N ARG A 196 -4.01 14.15 3.87
CA ARG A 196 -2.84 13.83 3.05
C ARG A 196 -1.95 15.04 2.83
N LEU A 197 -2.54 16.16 2.40
CA LEU A 197 -1.78 17.39 2.15
C LEU A 197 -1.20 17.98 3.44
N ARG A 198 -1.98 17.98 4.53
CA ARG A 198 -1.53 18.46 5.84
C ARG A 198 -0.35 17.65 6.38
N ALA A 199 -0.46 16.32 6.36
CA ALA A 199 0.61 15.41 6.77
C ALA A 199 1.88 15.61 5.91
N SER A 200 1.73 15.73 4.59
CA SER A 200 2.83 16.00 3.68
C SER A 200 3.54 17.32 4.00
N ASN A 201 2.77 18.39 4.25
CA ASN A 201 3.33 19.70 4.60
C ASN A 201 4.05 19.69 5.95
N ALA A 202 3.48 19.02 6.95
CA ALA A 202 4.10 18.87 8.27
C ALA A 202 5.46 18.15 8.16
N VAL A 203 5.50 17.00 7.47
CA VAL A 203 6.74 16.25 7.25
C VAL A 203 7.77 17.05 6.44
N MET A 204 7.32 17.79 5.42
CA MET A 204 8.19 18.68 4.64
C MET A 204 8.80 19.78 5.53
N SER A 205 7.98 20.41 6.37
CA SER A 205 8.42 21.44 7.32
C SER A 205 9.46 20.90 8.29
N ASN A 206 9.25 19.70 8.84
CA ASN A 206 10.19 19.06 9.75
C ASN A 206 11.54 18.75 9.07
N ASN A 207 11.52 18.26 7.84
CA ASN A 207 12.73 18.05 7.05
C ASN A 207 13.48 19.36 6.77
N ASP A 208 12.75 20.45 6.54
CA ASP A 208 13.32 21.79 6.39
C ASP A 208 13.96 22.31 7.68
N LEU A 209 13.37 22.04 8.85
CA LEU A 209 14.00 22.36 10.14
C LEU A 209 15.35 21.67 10.29
N VAL A 210 15.43 20.36 9.95
CA VAL A 210 16.70 19.62 9.97
C VAL A 210 17.70 20.18 8.97
N ARG A 211 17.25 20.65 7.79
CA ARG A 211 18.11 21.36 6.83
C ARG A 211 18.63 22.68 7.42
N GLN A 212 17.78 23.48 8.05
CA GLN A 212 18.16 24.75 8.67
C GLN A 212 19.16 24.55 9.81
N SER A 213 18.96 23.57 10.70
CA SER A 213 19.89 23.25 11.77
C SER A 213 21.27 22.84 11.24
N ARG A 214 21.33 22.05 10.14
CA ARG A 214 22.59 21.71 9.47
C ARG A 214 23.33 22.93 8.92
N LEU A 215 22.59 23.90 8.38
CA LEU A 215 23.15 25.15 7.87
C LEU A 215 23.66 26.07 8.99
N GLN A 216 22.93 26.15 10.10
CA GLN A 216 23.35 26.93 11.28
C GLN A 216 24.61 26.36 11.95
N GLY A 217 24.82 25.04 11.85
CA GLY A 217 26.05 24.39 12.32
C GLY A 217 27.26 24.56 11.40
N LEU A 218 27.08 25.09 10.18
CA LEU A 218 28.15 25.34 9.22
C LEU A 218 28.64 26.79 9.33
N ASN A 219 29.71 27.01 10.12
CA ASN A 219 30.47 28.28 10.11
C ASN A 219 31.40 28.37 8.88
N GLY A 220 30.86 28.29 7.67
CA GLY A 220 31.66 28.38 6.43
C GLY A 220 30.84 28.38 5.14
N PRO A 221 31.46 28.74 4.00
CA PRO A 221 30.78 28.81 2.71
C PRO A 221 30.21 27.45 2.29
N ILE A 222 28.94 27.45 1.88
CA ILE A 222 28.22 26.28 1.39
C ILE A 222 28.72 25.97 -0.02
N PHE A 223 29.59 24.97 -0.17
CA PHE A 223 29.94 24.44 -1.48
C PHE A 223 28.94 23.35 -1.85
N PRO A 224 28.13 23.52 -2.92
CA PRO A 224 27.31 22.44 -3.43
C PRO A 224 28.26 21.32 -3.90
N ARG A 225 28.24 20.17 -3.23
CA ARG A 225 28.85 18.96 -3.78
C ARG A 225 27.97 18.51 -4.94
N CYS A 226 28.31 18.96 -6.15
CA CYS A 226 27.87 18.28 -7.36
C CYS A 226 28.23 16.81 -7.19
N ARG A 227 27.25 15.92 -7.41
CA ARG A 227 27.45 14.48 -7.42
C ARG A 227 28.42 14.18 -8.57
N THR A 228 29.71 14.14 -8.28
CA THR A 228 30.72 13.67 -9.23
C THR A 228 30.50 12.16 -9.37
N THR A 229 29.79 11.79 -10.43
CA THR A 229 29.86 10.44 -10.98
C THR A 229 31.25 10.28 -11.58
N VAL A 230 32.14 9.63 -10.84
CA VAL A 230 33.33 8.97 -11.39
C VAL A 230 33.25 7.53 -10.96
#